data_AF-A0A4D6YL62-F1
#
_entry.id   AF-A0A4D6YL62-F1
#
_cell.length_a   1.000
_cell.length_b   1.000
_cell.length_c   1.000
_cell.angle_alpha   90.00
_cell.angle_beta   90.00
_cell.angle_gamma   90.00
#
_symmetry.space_group_name_H-M   'P 1'
#
loop_
_entity.id
_entity.type
_entity.pdbx_description
1 polymer ?
#
loop_
_entity_poly.entity_id
_entity_poly.type
_entity_poly.pdbx_seq_one_letter_code
_entity_poly.pdbx_strand_id
1 'polypeptide(L)' 'MLNLIKIIIGLGNPNIQYKETRHNLGASLIYTYAQHNNVNMVEKKNF' A
#
# COMPACT_ATOMS: atom_id res chain seq x y z
N MET A 1 -14.29 23.80 -7.30
CA MET A 1 -13.99 23.14 -6.01
C MET A 1 -12.83 22.18 -6.25
N LEU A 2 -11.74 22.25 -5.47
CA LEU A 2 -10.59 21.35 -5.62
C LEU A 2 -10.98 19.93 -5.20
N ASN A 3 -10.70 18.95 -6.05
CA ASN A 3 -11.04 17.56 -5.79
C ASN A 3 -9.87 16.92 -5.02
N LEU A 4 -9.98 16.90 -3.70
CA LEU A 4 -8.95 16.33 -2.81
C LEU A 4 -8.93 14.81 -2.96
N ILE A 5 -7.73 14.24 -3.15
CA ILE A 5 -7.53 12.79 -3.10
C ILE A 5 -7.93 12.29 -1.72
N LYS A 6 -8.89 11.37 -1.67
CA LYS A 6 -9.40 10.77 -0.43
C LYS A 6 -8.78 9.42 -0.10
N ILE A 7 -8.27 8.71 -1.11
CA ILE A 7 -7.70 7.38 -0.97
C ILE A 7 -6.56 7.17 -1.98
N ILE A 8 -5.52 6.48 -1.55
CA ILE A 8 -4.43 6.00 -2.40
C ILE A 8 -4.30 4.50 -2.16
N ILE A 9 -4.33 3.70 -3.23
CA ILE A 9 -4.35 2.24 -3.17
C ILE A 9 -3.07 1.70 -3.81
N GLY A 10 -2.33 0.87 -3.09
CA GLY A 10 -1.15 0.16 -3.58
C GLY A 10 -1.53 -1.25 -4.00
N LEU A 11 -1.58 -1.51 -5.30
CA LEU A 11 -1.89 -2.83 -5.84
C LEU A 11 -0.65 -3.75 -5.80
N GLY A 12 -0.89 -5.04 -5.59
CA GLY A 12 0.11 -6.09 -5.58
C GLY A 12 -0.49 -7.43 -5.17
N ASN A 13 0.28 -8.51 -5.30
CA ASN A 13 -0.13 -9.84 -4.84
C ASN A 13 0.35 -10.08 -3.40
N PRO A 14 -0.46 -10.76 -2.57
CA PRO A 14 -0.03 -11.18 -1.23
C PRO A 14 0.97 -12.34 -1.33
N ASN A 15 1.74 -12.56 -0.26
CA ASN A 15 2.79 -13.59 -0.07
C ASN A 15 4.21 -13.20 -0.50
N ILE A 16 5.19 -13.83 0.16
CA ILE A 16 6.62 -13.49 0.06
C ILE A 16 7.19 -13.66 -1.35
N GLN A 17 6.67 -14.61 -2.12
CA GLN A 17 7.12 -14.89 -3.49
C GLN A 17 6.92 -13.72 -4.47
N TYR A 18 6.04 -12.77 -4.13
CA TYR A 18 5.77 -11.59 -4.97
C TYR A 18 6.44 -10.31 -4.49
N LYS A 19 7.12 -10.33 -3.33
CA LYS A 19 7.62 -9.14 -2.62
C LYS A 19 8.47 -8.22 -3.50
N GLU A 20 9.36 -8.80 -4.30
CA GLU A 20 10.32 -8.05 -5.13
C GLU A 20 9.94 -8.07 -6.63
N THR A 21 8.68 -8.36 -6.95
CA THR A 21 8.21 -8.34 -8.34
C THR A 21 7.77 -6.92 -8.75
N ARG A 22 7.93 -6.58 -10.02
CA ARG A 22 7.44 -5.30 -10.58
C ARG A 22 5.94 -5.09 -10.35
N HIS A 23 5.18 -6.19 -10.28
CA HIS A 23 3.74 -6.17 -10.01
C HIS A 23 3.40 -5.60 -8.63
N ASN A 24 4.29 -5.72 -7.65
CA ASN A 24 4.08 -5.26 -6.28
C ASN A 24 4.59 -3.84 -6.01
N LEU A 25 5.08 -3.12 -7.03
CA LEU A 25 5.60 -1.75 -6.87
C LEU A 25 4.57 -0.81 -6.22
N GLY A 26 3.29 -0.94 -6.58
CA GLY A 26 2.21 -0.15 -6.00
C GLY A 26 2.09 -0.36 -4.49
N ALA A 27 2.06 -1.61 -4.03
CA ALA A 27 2.05 -1.95 -2.61
C ALA A 27 3.30 -1.42 -1.88
N SER A 28 4.50 -1.66 -2.45
CA SER A 28 5.77 -1.21 -1.86
C SER A 28 5.83 0.32 -1.70
N LEU A 29 5.33 1.07 -2.68
CA LEU A 29 5.24 2.54 -2.59
C LEU A 29 4.39 2.98 -1.40
N ILE A 30 3.22 2.36 -1.19
CA ILE A 30 2.33 2.72 -0.07
C ILE A 30 2.94 2.35 1.28
N TYR A 31 3.60 1.20 1.40
CA TYR A 31 4.31 0.85 2.64
C TYR A 31 5.39 1.87 2.98
N THR A 32 6.26 2.21 2.03
CA THR A 32 7.33 3.19 2.24
C THR A 32 6.76 4.57 2.56
N TYR A 33 5.72 5.00 1.83
CA TYR A 33 5.06 6.27 2.08
C TYR A 33 4.44 6.32 3.48
N ALA A 34 3.75 5.26 3.91
CA ALA A 34 3.16 5.17 5.24
C ALA A 34 4.23 5.25 6.33
N GLN A 35 5.35 4.53 6.18
CA GLN A 35 6.48 4.57 7.11
C GLN A 35 7.08 5.99 7.21
N HIS A 36 7.35 6.63 6.08
CA HIS A 36 7.92 7.99 6.06
C HIS A 36 6.99 9.04 6.69
N ASN A 37 5.68 8.83 6.64
CA ASN A 37 4.68 9.74 7.20
C ASN A 37 4.16 9.30 8.57
N ASN A 38 4.79 8.29 9.21
CA ASN A 38 4.36 7.72 10.50
C ASN A 38 2.87 7.30 10.51
N VAL A 39 2.37 6.78 9.39
CA VAL A 39 1.01 6.27 9.27
C VAL A 39 0.98 4.80 9.70
N ASN A 40 0.17 4.50 10.71
CA ASN A 40 -0.04 3.14 11.17
C ASN A 40 -0.82 2.32 10.13
N MET A 41 -0.22 1.23 9.65
CA MET A 41 -0.85 0.25 8.77
C MET A 41 -1.52 -0.84 9.62
N VAL A 42 -2.83 -0.99 9.51
CA VAL A 42 -3.60 -2.01 10.25
C VAL A 42 -3.96 -3.14 9.30
N GLU A 43 -3.56 -4.36 9.63
CA GLU A 43 -4.03 -5.55 8.91
C GLU A 43 -5.50 -5.79 9.28
N LYS A 44 -6.39 -5.72 8.28
CA LYS A 44 -7.79 -6.09 8.44
C LYS A 44 -8.02 -7.44 7.78
N LYS A 45 -8.15 -8.49 8.59
CA LYS A 45 -8.62 -9.81 8.14
C LYS A 45 -10.14 -9.75 8.01
N ASN A 46 -10.65 -9.94 6.80
CA ASN A 46 -12.06 -10.25 6.62
C ASN A 46 -12.16 -11.78 6.81
N PHE A 47 -12.81 -12.20 7.89
CA PHE A 47 -13.16 -13.59 8.16
C PHE A 47 -14.29 -14.04 7.23
#